data_AF-A0A5Q3S160-F1
#
_entry.id   AF-A0A5Q3S160-F1
#
_cell.length_a   1.000
_cell.length_b   1.000
_cell.length_c   1.000
_cell.angle_alpha   90.00
_cell.angle_beta   90.00
_cell.angle_gamma   90.00
#
_symmetry.space_group_name_H-M   'P 1'
#
loop_
_entity.id
_entity.type
_entity.pdbx_description
1 polymer ?
#
loop_
_entity_poly.entity_id
_entity_poly.type
_entity_poly.pdbx_seq_one_letter_code
_entity_poly.pdbx_strand_id
1 'polypeptide(L)'
;MLEAFVLGFWLIWSADRDIYPLTESLWFTILAVIMRQLTAFAIPEIDGYWAALNGALWAYVAVVFMIVNRFSTSFMTTMLMAAAAGVGYFQLLQYLPDWVNGWLS
;
A
#
# COMPACT_ATOMS: atom_id res chain seq x y z
N MET A 1 4.85 7.03 6.77
CA MET A 1 3.83 8.11 6.68
C MET A 1 3.63 8.61 5.25
N LEU A 2 4.70 8.98 4.51
CA LEU A 2 4.59 9.45 3.12
C LEU A 2 3.86 8.45 2.19
N GLU A 3 4.21 7.16 2.26
CA GLU A 3 3.58 6.11 1.44
C GLU A 3 2.08 5.98 1.69
N ALA A 4 1.64 6.07 2.95
CA ALA A 4 0.22 6.03 3.32
C ALA A 4 -0.55 7.23 2.75
N PHE A 5 0.07 8.41 2.73
CA PHE A 5 -0.50 9.59 2.08
C PHE A 5 -0.61 9.40 0.56
N VAL A 6 0.44 8.88 -0.08
CA VAL A 6 0.45 8.58 -1.51
C VAL A 6 -0.62 7.55 -1.87
N LEU A 7 -0.86 6.54 -1.02
CA LEU A 7 -1.93 5.56 -1.21
C LEU A 7 -3.31 6.22 -1.21
N GLY A 8 -3.57 7.09 -0.23
CA GLY A 8 -4.83 7.82 -0.15
C GLY A 8 -5.05 8.73 -1.35
N PHE A 9 -4.00 9.45 -1.79
CA PHE A 9 -4.05 10.24 -3.01
C PHE A 9 -4.30 9.40 -4.25
N TRP A 10 -3.63 8.25 -4.38
CA TRP A 10 -3.81 7.33 -5.51
C TRP A 10 -5.26 6.88 -5.64
N LEU A 11 -5.89 6.48 -4.53
CA LEU A 11 -7.28 6.06 -4.50
C LEU A 11 -8.25 7.15 -4.95
N ILE A 12 -8.00 8.39 -4.52
CA ILE A 12 -8.81 9.54 -4.94
C ILE A 12 -8.58 9.86 -6.43
N TRP A 13 -7.34 9.74 -6.90
CA TRP A 13 -6.99 9.98 -8.30
C TRP A 13 -7.55 8.91 -9.24
N SER A 14 -7.68 7.67 -8.77
CA SER A 14 -8.28 6.56 -9.50
C SER A 14 -9.82 6.53 -9.38
N ALA A 15 -10.46 7.47 -8.68
CA ALA A 15 -11.91 7.46 -8.44
C ALA A 15 -12.77 7.52 -9.72
N ASP A 16 -12.30 8.22 -10.75
CA ASP A 16 -13.02 8.42 -12.01
C ASP A 16 -12.55 7.47 -13.13
N ARG A 17 -11.75 6.44 -12.80
CA ARG A 17 -11.15 5.52 -13.79
C ARG A 17 -11.36 4.07 -13.40
N ASP A 18 -11.28 3.19 -14.40
CA ASP A 18 -11.24 1.76 -14.17
C ASP A 18 -9.97 1.37 -13.42
N ILE A 19 -10.15 0.92 -12.18
CA ILE A 19 -9.05 0.51 -11.32
C ILE A 19 -8.66 -0.92 -11.68
N TYR A 20 -7.40 -1.15 -12.04
CA TYR A 20 -6.84 -2.49 -12.19
C TYR A 20 -6.15 -2.90 -10.88
N PRO A 21 -6.80 -3.64 -9.97
CA PRO A 21 -6.36 -3.70 -8.58
C PRO A 21 -4.99 -4.35 -8.40
N LEU A 22 -4.68 -5.39 -9.17
CA LEU A 22 -3.41 -6.11 -9.07
C LEU A 22 -2.24 -5.32 -9.68
N THR A 23 -2.44 -4.70 -10.84
CA THR A 23 -1.35 -3.99 -11.54
C THR A 23 -1.08 -2.63 -10.92
N GLU A 24 -2.11 -1.87 -10.53
CA GLU A 24 -1.91 -0.58 -9.86
C GLU A 24 -1.34 -0.74 -8.45
N SER A 25 -1.75 -1.78 -7.71
CA SER A 25 -1.14 -2.06 -6.39
C SER A 25 0.32 -2.46 -6.50
N LEU A 26 0.71 -3.20 -7.54
CA LEU A 26 2.12 -3.49 -7.83
C LEU A 26 2.90 -2.20 -8.10
N TRP A 27 2.37 -1.32 -8.97
CA TRP A 27 3.02 -0.03 -9.26
C TRP A 27 3.14 0.85 -8.02
N PHE A 28 2.09 0.91 -7.21
CA PHE A 28 2.13 1.59 -5.92
C PHE A 28 3.21 1.00 -5.01
N THR A 29 3.31 -0.33 -4.92
CA THR A 29 4.31 -0.99 -4.06
C THR A 29 5.73 -0.69 -4.52
N ILE A 30 5.99 -0.72 -5.83
CA ILE A 30 7.30 -0.34 -6.39
C ILE A 30 7.64 1.11 -6.03
N LEU A 31 6.70 2.03 -6.19
CA LEU A 31 6.90 3.43 -5.81
C LEU A 31 7.10 3.59 -4.31
N ALA A 32 6.36 2.84 -3.49
CA ALA A 32 6.51 2.85 -2.04
C ALA A 32 7.91 2.38 -1.62
N VAL A 33 8.43 1.32 -2.23
CA VAL A 33 9.82 0.87 -2.01
C VAL A 33 10.79 2.00 -2.37
N ILE A 34 10.69 2.58 -3.57
CA ILE A 34 11.59 3.64 -4.01
C ILE A 34 11.56 4.82 -3.04
N MET A 35 10.37 5.28 -2.63
CA MET A 35 10.22 6.36 -1.65
C MET A 35 10.86 6.01 -0.30
N ARG A 36 10.68 4.77 0.18
CA ARG A 36 11.31 4.29 1.41
C ARG A 36 12.84 4.34 1.32
N GLN A 37 13.41 3.96 0.18
CA GLN A 37 14.86 3.99 -0.03
C GLN A 37 15.41 5.41 -0.16
N LEU A 38 14.69 6.27 -0.88
CA LEU A 38 15.06 7.69 -1.00
C LEU A 38 15.02 8.40 0.35
N THR A 39 14.05 8.07 1.21
CA THR A 39 13.96 8.64 2.57
C THR A 39 14.99 8.06 3.53
N ALA A 40 15.38 6.79 3.36
CA ALA A 40 16.40 6.13 4.18
C ALA A 40 17.84 6.40 3.71
N PHE A 41 18.04 6.99 2.51
CA PHE A 41 19.34 7.14 1.85
C PHE A 41 20.18 5.85 1.83
N ALA A 42 19.50 4.71 1.69
CA ALA A 42 20.11 3.38 1.69
C ALA A 42 19.67 2.60 0.45
N ILE A 43 20.48 1.60 0.08
CA ILE A 43 20.11 0.61 -0.94
C ILE A 43 19.44 -0.56 -0.21
N PRO A 44 18.28 -1.06 -0.66
CA PRO A 44 17.63 -2.20 -0.03
C PRO A 44 18.47 -3.46 -0.21
N GLU A 45 18.65 -4.20 0.89
CA GLU A 45 19.05 -5.60 0.81
C GLU A 45 17.83 -6.42 0.39
N ILE A 46 17.91 -7.04 -0.79
CA ILE A 46 16.83 -7.86 -1.33
C ILE A 46 17.00 -9.28 -0.79
N ASP A 47 16.34 -9.58 0.32
CA ASP A 47 16.32 -10.88 0.98
C ASP A 47 14.89 -11.45 1.11
N GLY A 48 14.76 -12.60 1.76
CA GLY A 48 13.45 -13.24 2.00
C GLY A 48 12.52 -12.39 2.87
N TYR A 49 13.08 -11.66 3.83
CA TYR A 49 12.34 -10.72 4.67
C TYR A 49 11.77 -9.55 3.86
N TRP A 50 12.59 -8.94 3.01
CA TRP A 50 12.19 -7.86 2.11
C TRP A 50 11.06 -8.29 1.18
N ALA A 51 11.15 -9.49 0.60
CA ALA A 51 10.13 -10.03 -0.28
C ALA A 51 8.81 -10.28 0.47
N ALA A 52 8.86 -10.86 1.66
CA ALA A 52 7.68 -11.13 2.48
C ALA A 52 7.00 -9.83 2.95
N LEU A 53 7.78 -8.85 3.40
CA LEU A 53 7.28 -7.56 3.85
C LEU A 53 6.59 -6.78 2.73
N ASN A 54 7.26 -6.63 1.57
CA ASN A 54 6.68 -5.90 0.45
C ASN A 54 5.53 -6.69 -0.21
N GLY A 55 5.59 -8.02 -0.21
CA GLY A 55 4.51 -8.88 -0.69
C GLY A 55 3.24 -8.75 0.15
N ALA A 56 3.35 -8.71 1.48
CA ALA A 56 2.21 -8.50 2.36
C ALA A 56 1.62 -7.09 2.22
N LEU A 57 2.46 -6.05 2.10
CA LEU A 57 2.01 -4.69 1.81
C LEU A 57 1.31 -4.60 0.46
N TRP A 58 1.84 -5.26 -0.56
CA TRP A 58 1.21 -5.33 -1.87
C TRP A 58 -0.17 -5.99 -1.80
N ALA A 59 -0.28 -7.15 -1.14
CA ALA A 59 -1.55 -7.86 -0.97
C ALA A 59 -2.60 -6.97 -0.28
N TYR A 60 -2.20 -6.23 0.76
CA TYR A 60 -3.08 -5.26 1.41
C TYR A 60 -3.58 -4.20 0.42
N VAL A 61 -2.69 -3.58 -0.35
CA VAL A 61 -3.05 -2.52 -1.31
C VAL A 61 -3.96 -3.07 -2.41
N ALA A 62 -3.70 -4.29 -2.90
CA ALA A 62 -4.54 -4.95 -3.89
C ALA A 62 -5.97 -5.16 -3.38
N VAL A 63 -6.12 -5.61 -2.13
CA VAL A 63 -7.43 -5.77 -1.47
C VAL A 63 -8.13 -4.43 -1.32
N VAL A 64 -7.41 -3.39 -0.89
CA VAL A 64 -7.98 -2.03 -0.77
C VAL A 64 -8.49 -1.54 -2.13
N PHE A 65 -7.71 -1.70 -3.19
CA PHE A 65 -8.11 -1.28 -4.54
C PHE A 65 -9.32 -2.06 -5.03
N MET A 66 -9.40 -3.36 -4.72
CA MET A 66 -10.57 -4.18 -5.03
C MET A 66 -11.82 -3.71 -4.28
N ILE A 67 -11.69 -3.37 -2.99
CA ILE A 67 -12.79 -2.84 -2.18
C ILE A 67 -13.26 -1.50 -2.72
N VAL A 68 -12.35 -0.56 -2.98
CA VAL A 68 -12.71 0.77 -3.49
C VAL A 68 -13.38 0.67 -4.86
N ASN A 69 -12.84 -0.15 -5.77
CA ASN A 69 -13.44 -0.38 -7.08
C ASN A 69 -14.85 -1.00 -6.99
N ARG A 70 -15.11 -1.81 -5.96
CA ARG A 70 -16.41 -2.48 -5.78
C ARG A 70 -17.46 -1.62 -5.09
N PHE A 71 -17.05 -0.81 -4.12
CA PHE A 71 -17.97 -0.17 -3.18
C PHE A 71 -17.98 1.35 -3.27
N SER A 72 -17.05 1.99 -3.98
CA SER A 72 -17.09 3.44 -4.12
C SER A 72 -18.13 3.85 -5.15
N THR A 73 -19.17 4.55 -4.69
CA THR A 73 -20.27 5.05 -5.53
C THR A 73 -20.26 6.57 -5.66
N SER A 74 -19.43 7.25 -4.88
CA SER A 74 -19.34 8.71 -4.83
C SER A 74 -17.94 9.15 -4.44
N PHE A 75 -17.60 10.39 -4.76
CA PHE A 75 -16.33 10.98 -4.33
C PHE A 75 -16.16 10.95 -2.80
N MET A 76 -17.23 11.23 -2.04
CA MET A 76 -17.20 11.20 -0.57
C MET A 76 -16.89 9.80 -0.02
N THR A 77 -17.48 8.74 -0.62
CA THR A 77 -17.16 7.37 -0.23
C THR A 77 -15.71 7.01 -0.56
N THR A 78 -15.19 7.46 -1.72
CA THR A 78 -13.77 7.27 -2.05
C THR A 78 -12.87 7.94 -1.02
N MET A 79 -13.18 9.18 -0.60
CA MET A 79 -12.38 9.89 0.40
C MET A 79 -12.33 9.17 1.75
N LEU A 80 -13.47 8.67 2.23
CA LEU A 80 -13.52 7.92 3.50
C LEU A 80 -12.74 6.60 3.40
N MET A 81 -12.89 5.87 2.29
CA MET A 81 -12.15 4.63 2.06
C MET A 81 -10.64 4.89 1.89
N ALA A 82 -10.26 5.99 1.23
CA ALA A 82 -8.88 6.41 1.06
C ALA A 82 -8.22 6.77 2.40
N ALA A 83 -8.94 7.46 3.28
CA ALA A 83 -8.47 7.75 4.64
C ALA A 83 -8.28 6.45 5.45
N ALA A 84 -9.26 5.54 5.42
CA ALA A 84 -9.17 4.25 6.09
C ALA A 84 -8.01 3.38 5.56
N ALA A 85 -7.81 3.38 4.24
CA ALA A 85 -6.70 2.70 3.58
C ALA A 85 -5.34 3.27 4.01
N GLY A 86 -5.21 4.59 4.05
CA GLY A 86 -3.98 5.24 4.53
C GLY A 86 -3.66 4.90 5.98
N VAL A 87 -4.67 4.95 6.87
CA VAL A 87 -4.51 4.57 8.29
C VAL A 87 -4.12 3.09 8.42
N GLY A 88 -4.81 2.20 7.72
CA GLY A 88 -4.52 0.78 7.73
C GLY A 88 -3.11 0.48 7.21
N TYR A 89 -2.71 1.09 6.10
CA TYR A 89 -1.35 0.95 5.56
C TYR A 89 -0.28 1.43 6.55
N PHE A 90 -0.52 2.57 7.21
CA PHE A 90 0.41 3.08 8.23
C PHE A 90 0.54 2.12 9.41
N GLN A 91 -0.57 1.59 9.91
CA GLN A 91 -0.55 0.64 11.00
C GLN A 91 0.15 -0.65 10.59
N LEU A 92 -0.09 -1.13 9.38
CA LEU A 92 0.56 -2.31 8.82
C LEU A 92 2.07 -2.11 8.74
N LEU A 93 2.55 -0.93 8.28
CA LEU A 93 3.97 -0.62 8.28
C LEU A 93 4.62 -0.62 9.67
N GLN A 94 3.88 -0.35 10.75
CA GLN A 94 4.42 -0.36 12.11
C GLN A 94 4.58 -1.78 12.67
N TYR A 95 3.60 -2.66 12.44
CA TYR A 95 3.56 -3.98 13.08
C TYR A 95 3.99 -5.13 12.17
N LEU A 96 3.90 -4.96 10.85
CA LEU A 96 4.26 -6.00 9.88
C LEU A 96 5.73 -6.47 10.00
N PRO A 97 6.74 -5.60 10.25
CA PRO A 97 8.11 -6.06 10.49
C PRO A 97 8.23 -7.15 11.55
N ASP A 98 7.56 -6.97 12.69
CA ASP A 98 7.58 -7.93 13.80
C ASP A 98 6.91 -9.25 13.42
N TRP A 99 5.80 -9.17 12.68
CA TRP A 99 5.09 -10.36 12.19
C TRP A 99 5.91 -11.15 11.18
N VAL A 100 6.54 -10.47 10.23
CA VAL A 100 7.38 -11.11 9.20
C VAL A 100 8.59 -11.78 9.83
N ASN A 101 9.21 -11.14 10.83
CA ASN A 101 10.29 -11.77 11.60
C ASN A 101 9.83 -13.05 12.30
N GLY A 102 8.61 -13.07 12.85
CA GLY A 102 8.02 -14.28 13.43
C GLY A 102 7.60 -15.36 12.42
N TRP A 103 7.40 -15.02 11.14
CA TRP A 103 7.11 -15.99 10.08
C TRP A 103 8.36 -16.67 9.53
N LEU A 104 9.52 -16.01 9.63
CA LEU A 104 10.79 -16.46 9.06
C LEU A 104 11.74 -17.08 10.11
N SER A 105 11.37 -17.04 11.40
CA SER A 105 12.05 -17.71 12.51
C SER A 105 11.64 -19.18 12.65
#